data_AF-A0A3L9Y3G3-F1
#
_entry.id   AF-A0A3L9Y3G3-F1
#
_cell.length_a   1.000
_cell.length_b   1.000
_cell.length_c   1.000
_cell.angle_alpha   90.00
_cell.angle_beta   90.00
_cell.angle_gamma   90.00
#
_symmetry.space_group_name_H-M   'P 1'
#
loop_
_entity.id
_entity.type
_entity.pdbx_description
1 polymer ?
#
loop_
_entity_poly.entity_id
_entity_poly.type
_entity_poly.pdbx_seq_one_letter_code
_entity_poly.pdbx_strand_id
1 'polypeptide(L)'
;MRWILALPLLLAACGDPLPDLDRPLSDAARDAGYPDLVPLGPLLVQTDTLLPRDAAAEGQSLEARAADLRRRANALRRMELP
;
A
#
# COMPACT_ATOMS: atom_id res chain seq x y z
N MET A 1 6.82 27.68 12.08
CA MET A 1 7.90 26.82 12.63
C MET A 1 7.49 25.34 12.79
N ARG A 2 6.31 25.02 13.34
CA ARG A 2 5.85 23.61 13.56
C ARG A 2 5.76 22.74 12.28
N TRP A 3 5.54 23.36 11.12
CA TRP A 3 5.39 22.68 9.83
C TRP A 3 6.71 22.14 9.25
N ILE A 4 7.86 22.68 9.66
CA ILE A 4 9.17 22.28 9.13
C ILE A 4 9.54 20.86 9.58
N LEU A 5 9.10 20.46 10.78
CA LEU A 5 9.31 19.11 11.32
C LEU A 5 8.35 18.05 10.76
N ALA A 6 7.22 18.47 10.17
CA ALA A 6 6.21 17.53 9.66
C ALA A 6 6.62 16.91 8.31
N LEU A 7 7.34 17.67 7.47
CA LEU A 7 7.75 17.24 6.13
C LEU A 7 8.64 15.98 6.11
N PRO A 8 9.73 15.87 6.90
CA PRO A 8 10.55 14.65 6.92
C PRO A 8 9.79 13.43 7.48
N LEU A 9 8.84 13.64 8.40
CA LEU A 9 8.05 12.57 9.00
C LEU A 9 7.07 11.95 8.01
N LEU A 10 6.49 12.75 7.13
CA LEU A 10 5.63 12.30 6.03
C LEU A 10 6.40 11.50 4.97
N LEU A 11 7.67 11.87 4.72
CA LEU A 11 8.54 11.16 3.78
C LEU A 11 8.99 9.79 4.32
N ALA A 12 9.24 9.69 5.62
CA ALA A 12 9.62 8.43 6.28
C ALA A 12 8.47 7.41 6.33
N ALA A 13 7.22 7.85 6.26
CA ALA A 13 6.05 6.96 6.27
C ALA A 13 5.72 6.32 4.91
N CYS A 14 6.34 6.79 3.82
CA CYS A 14 6.06 6.31 2.46
C CYS A 14 6.96 5.15 2.00
N GLY A 15 7.80 4.59 2.86
CA GLY A 15 8.68 3.48 2.49
C GLY A 15 8.82 2.48 3.62
N ASP A 16 8.04 1.41 3.57
CA ASP A 16 8.46 0.17 4.21
C ASP A 16 9.66 -0.34 3.38
N PRO A 17 10.82 -0.69 3.98
CA PRO A 17 11.89 -1.30 3.21
C PRO A 17 11.34 -2.54 2.51
N LEU A 18 11.25 -2.47 1.18
CA LEU A 18 10.84 -3.59 0.36
C LEU A 18 11.78 -4.76 0.71
N PRO A 19 11.27 -5.89 1.20
CA PRO A 19 12.11 -7.02 1.54
C PRO A 19 12.86 -7.47 0.30
N ASP A 20 14.14 -7.81 0.47
CA ASP A 20 14.97 -8.36 -0.60
C ASP A 20 14.44 -9.75 -1.00
N LEU A 21 13.66 -9.78 -2.10
CA LEU A 21 13.02 -10.99 -2.62
C LEU A 21 13.97 -11.86 -3.44
N ASP A 22 15.12 -11.31 -3.86
CA ASP A 22 16.14 -12.04 -4.61
C ASP A 22 17.05 -12.86 -3.69
N ARG A 23 16.84 -12.77 -2.37
CA ARG A 23 17.61 -13.53 -1.38
C ARG A 23 17.31 -15.02 -1.54
N PRO A 24 18.35 -15.87 -1.71
CA PRO A 24 18.17 -17.30 -1.80
C PRO A 24 17.55 -17.85 -0.50
N LEU A 25 16.69 -18.86 -0.64
CA LEU A 25 16.12 -19.57 0.50
C LEU A 25 17.25 -20.14 1.38
N SER A 26 17.16 -19.92 2.69
CA SER A 26 18.07 -20.53 3.66
C SER A 26 17.97 -22.06 3.62
N ASP A 27 19.02 -22.76 4.05
CA ASP A 27 19.00 -24.23 4.14
C ASP A 27 17.84 -24.71 5.03
N ALA A 28 17.62 -24.02 6.16
CA ALA A 28 16.50 -24.28 7.07
C ALA A 28 15.12 -24.12 6.42
N ALA A 29 14.95 -23.17 5.50
CA ALA A 29 13.69 -22.99 4.78
C ALA A 29 13.49 -24.05 3.68
N ARG A 30 14.57 -24.57 3.10
CA ARG A 30 14.52 -25.68 2.12
C ARG A 30 14.20 -27.01 2.77
N ASP A 31 14.70 -27.24 3.98
CA ASP A 31 14.48 -28.47 4.73
C ASP A 31 13.17 -28.46 5.55
N ALA A 32 12.50 -27.30 5.62
CA ALA A 32 11.20 -27.19 6.28
C ALA A 32 10.13 -27.95 5.48
N GLY A 33 9.32 -28.74 6.19
CA GLY A 33 8.12 -29.35 5.62
C GLY A 33 7.09 -28.29 5.21
N TYR A 34 6.11 -28.70 4.40
CA TYR A 34 4.97 -27.84 4.10
C TYR A 34 4.21 -27.49 5.38
N PRO A 35 3.77 -26.22 5.53
CA PRO A 35 2.95 -25.83 6.67
C PRO A 35 1.58 -26.50 6.61
N ASP A 36 0.96 -26.66 7.77
CA ASP A 36 -0.40 -27.16 7.87
C ASP A 36 -1.38 -26.21 7.16
N LEU A 37 -2.33 -26.79 6.43
CA LEU A 37 -3.36 -26.03 5.74
C LEU A 37 -4.38 -25.51 6.76
N VAL A 38 -4.56 -24.19 6.81
CA VAL A 38 -5.61 -23.57 7.62
C VAL A 38 -6.93 -23.60 6.85
N PRO A 39 -8.03 -24.09 7.44
CA PRO A 39 -9.33 -24.11 6.76
C PRO A 39 -9.83 -22.69 6.48
N LEU A 40 -10.19 -22.43 5.22
CA LEU A 40 -10.63 -21.10 4.77
C LEU A 40 -12.02 -20.72 5.27
N GLY A 41 -12.91 -21.68 5.51
CA GLY A 41 -14.31 -21.43 5.90
C GLY A 41 -14.45 -20.47 7.09
N PRO A 42 -13.82 -20.73 8.25
CA PRO A 42 -13.84 -19.82 9.39
C PRO A 42 -13.27 -18.42 9.10
N LEU A 43 -12.26 -18.33 8.22
CA LEU A 43 -11.65 -17.05 7.84
C LEU A 43 -12.60 -16.23 6.95
N LEU A 44 -13.32 -16.89 6.05
CA LEU A 44 -14.30 -16.25 5.17
C LEU A 44 -15.52 -15.74 5.95
N VAL A 45 -15.97 -16.50 6.94
CA VAL A 45 -17.04 -16.04 7.86
C VAL A 45 -16.61 -14.78 8.62
N GLN A 46 -15.34 -14.67 9.01
CA GLN A 46 -14.83 -13.45 9.66
C GLN A 46 -14.78 -12.27 8.68
N THR A 47 -14.42 -12.48 7.42
CA THR A 47 -14.43 -11.39 6.43
C THR A 47 -15.83 -10.85 6.16
N ASP A 48 -16.87 -11.68 6.24
CA ASP A 48 -18.26 -11.23 6.10
C ASP A 48 -18.72 -10.34 7.28
N THR A 49 -18.03 -10.41 8.43
CA THR A 49 -18.28 -9.54 9.59
C THR A 49 -17.50 -8.22 9.55
N LEU A 50 -16.48 -8.13 8.69
CA LEU A 50 -15.86 -6.85 8.40
C LEU A 50 -16.87 -6.03 7.62
N LEU A 51 -17.17 -4.82 8.10
CA LEU A 51 -18.10 -3.92 7.43
C LEU A 51 -17.71 -3.86 5.94
N PRO A 52 -18.61 -4.18 5.00
CA PRO A 52 -18.29 -4.12 3.59
C PRO A 52 -17.68 -2.76 3.31
N ARG A 53 -16.46 -2.76 2.76
CA ARG A 53 -15.85 -1.52 2.29
C ARG A 53 -16.87 -0.84 1.39
N ASP A 54 -17.30 0.35 1.77
CA ASP A 54 -18.26 1.10 0.99
C ASP A 54 -17.56 1.54 -0.30
N ALA A 55 -17.76 0.75 -1.35
CA ALA A 55 -17.18 0.97 -2.66
C ALA A 55 -17.54 2.35 -3.21
N ALA A 56 -18.70 2.91 -2.84
CA ALA A 56 -19.10 4.24 -3.26
C ALA A 56 -18.29 5.33 -2.54
N ALA A 57 -18.10 5.21 -1.22
CA ALA A 57 -17.28 6.15 -0.45
C ALA A 57 -15.79 6.06 -0.81
N GLU A 58 -15.26 4.84 -0.97
CA GLU A 58 -13.88 4.63 -1.41
C GLU A 58 -13.66 5.13 -2.84
N GLY A 59 -14.63 4.89 -3.74
CA GLY A 59 -14.62 5.39 -5.11
C GLY A 59 -14.53 6.91 -5.19
N GLN A 60 -15.34 7.63 -4.40
CA GLN A 60 -15.31 9.10 -4.36
C GLN A 60 -13.94 9.64 -3.91
N SER A 61 -13.33 9.02 -2.90
CA SER A 61 -11.97 9.37 -2.43
C SER A 61 -10.92 9.14 -3.53
N LEU A 62 -11.02 8.04 -4.27
CA LEU A 62 -10.10 7.71 -5.35
C LEU A 62 -10.25 8.64 -6.56
N GLU A 63 -11.48 8.99 -6.95
CA GLU A 63 -11.74 9.94 -8.03
C GLU A 63 -11.20 11.33 -7.72
N ALA A 64 -11.41 11.82 -6.49
CA ALA A 64 -10.88 13.10 -6.04
C ALA A 64 -9.34 13.13 -6.10
N ARG A 65 -8.69 12.04 -5.65
CA ARG A 65 -7.23 11.89 -5.74
C ARG A 65 -6.75 11.83 -7.18
N ALA A 66 -7.43 11.07 -8.04
CA ALA A 66 -7.09 10.97 -9.46
C ALA A 66 -7.21 12.33 -10.17
N ALA A 67 -8.25 13.11 -9.84
CA ALA A 67 -8.41 14.47 -10.35
C ALA A 67 -7.25 15.38 -9.91
N ASP A 68 -6.83 15.31 -8.65
CA ASP A 68 -5.69 16.08 -8.15
C ASP A 68 -4.36 15.71 -8.84
N LEU A 69 -4.09 14.42 -8.97
CA LEU A 69 -2.89 13.93 -9.66
C LEU A 69 -2.86 14.37 -11.13
N ARG A 70 -4.01 14.32 -11.82
CA ARG A 70 -4.13 14.81 -13.20
C ARG A 70 -3.86 16.31 -13.30
N ARG A 71 -4.39 17.12 -12.38
CA ARG A 71 -4.10 18.57 -12.33
C ARG A 71 -2.60 18.84 -12.14
N ARG A 72 -1.97 18.13 -11.20
CA ARG A 72 -0.53 18.26 -10.91
C ARG A 72 0.33 17.81 -12.09
N ALA A 73 0.00 16.68 -12.72
CA ALA A 73 0.69 16.21 -13.92
C ALA A 73 0.59 17.22 -15.07
N ASN A 74 -0.58 17.84 -15.28
CA ASN A 74 -0.75 18.88 -16.28
C ASN A 74 0.09 20.14 -15.95
N ALA A 75 0.23 20.50 -14.68
CA ALA A 75 1.11 21.59 -14.28
C ALA A 75 2.59 21.25 -14.57
N LEU A 76 3.03 20.04 -14.22
CA LEU A 76 4.40 19.56 -14.49
C LEU A 76 4.71 19.50 -15.98
N ARG A 77 3.78 19.02 -16.82
CA ARG A 77 3.99 19.00 -18.29
C ARG A 77 4.11 20.39 -18.91
N ARG A 78 3.55 21.41 -18.26
CA ARG A 78 3.67 22.82 -18.69
C ARG A 78 4.90 23.51 -18.11
N MET A 79 5.53 22.91 -17.10
CA MET A 79 6.86 23.31 -16.69
C MET A 79 7.82 22.68 -17.70
N GLU A 80 8.31 23.49 -18.63
CA GLU A 80 9.50 23.12 -19.39
C GLU A 80 10.64 22.97 -18.37
N LEU A 81 10.96 21.73 -18.04
CA LEU A 81 12.17 21.41 -17.29
C LEU A 81 13.35 21.69 -18.24
N PRO A 82 14.34 22.49 -17.82
CA PRO A 82 15.51 22.81 -18.64
C PRO A 82 16.34 21.57 -18.98
#